data_AF-A0A2K1PEC4-F1
#
_entry.id   AF-A0A2K1PEC4-F1
#
_cell.length_a   1.000
_cell.length_b   1.000
_cell.length_c   1.000
_cell.angle_alpha   90.00
_cell.angle_beta   90.00
_cell.angle_gamma   90.00
#
_symmetry.space_group_name_H-M   'P 1'
#
loop_
_entity.id
_entity.type
_entity.pdbx_description
1 polymer ?
#
loop_
_entity_poly.entity_id
_entity_poly.type
_entity_poly.pdbx_seq_one_letter_code
_entity_poly.pdbx_strand_id
1 'polypeptide(L)'
;MAYIFLFIIWSVLINDFSDLSLILGTFVVIITIRITNLFFKNTTYGTIQILVYSLGSLLKMYKNTFSFLPLILLKRYSGLSHIDVKGKSDFEKAAIANSISLTPKTLVLYEEDDKLIVHKVSSNPEEAHIVDNVWKDDII
;
A
#
# COMPACT_ATOMS: atom_id res chain seq x y z
N MET A 1 -5.63 2.98 -21.79
CA MET A 1 -4.94 3.46 -20.56
C MET A 1 -3.94 2.44 -20.01
N ALA A 2 -4.35 1.24 -19.59
CA ALA A 2 -3.41 0.22 -19.06
C ALA A 2 -2.25 -0.15 -20.02
N TYR A 3 -2.53 -0.29 -21.32
CA TYR A 3 -1.50 -0.55 -22.34
C TYR A 3 -0.41 0.51 -22.36
N ILE A 4 -0.80 1.79 -22.43
CA ILE A 4 0.13 2.93 -22.48
C ILE A 4 0.93 3.02 -21.18
N PHE A 5 0.25 2.85 -20.05
CA PHE A 5 0.88 2.89 -18.73
C PHE A 5 1.95 1.80 -18.56
N LEU A 6 1.63 0.54 -18.87
CA LEU A 6 2.58 -0.57 -18.79
C LEU A 6 3.72 -0.42 -19.79
N PHE A 7 3.45 0.13 -20.96
CA PHE A 7 4.50 0.43 -21.94
C PHE A 7 5.45 1.51 -21.45
N ILE A 8 4.96 2.56 -20.79
CA ILE A 8 5.81 3.57 -20.16
C ILE A 8 6.69 2.95 -19.07
N ILE A 9 6.14 2.07 -18.22
CA ILE A 9 6.93 1.33 -17.22
C ILE A 9 8.03 0.52 -17.90
N TRP A 10 7.70 -0.23 -18.96
CA TRP A 10 8.67 -1.00 -19.73
C TRP A 10 9.81 -0.12 -20.24
N SER A 11 9.47 0.99 -20.91
CA SER A 11 10.46 1.89 -21.51
C SER A 11 11.37 2.54 -20.47
N VAL A 12 10.84 2.92 -19.31
CA VAL A 12 11.64 3.48 -18.21
C VAL A 12 12.53 2.42 -17.57
N LEU A 13 12.03 1.19 -17.40
CA LEU A 13 12.76 0.11 -16.73
C LEU A 13 13.93 -0.40 -17.57
N ILE A 14 13.69 -0.61 -18.87
CA ILE A 14 14.70 -1.09 -19.82
C ILE A 14 15.66 0.04 -20.21
N ASN A 15 15.18 1.29 -20.25
CA ASN A 15 15.94 2.48 -20.63
C ASN A 15 16.70 2.32 -21.96
N ASP A 16 16.14 1.53 -22.88
CA ASP A 16 16.60 1.35 -24.24
C ASP A 16 15.43 1.61 -25.19
N PHE A 17 15.61 2.59 -26.08
CA PHE A 17 14.64 3.04 -27.07
C PHE A 17 14.95 2.51 -28.48
N SER A 18 15.73 1.44 -28.58
CA SER A 18 15.92 0.71 -29.83
C SER A 18 14.61 0.15 -30.40
N ASP A 19 14.51 0.05 -31.72
CA ASP A 19 13.31 -0.48 -32.41
C ASP A 19 12.93 -1.87 -31.89
N LEU A 20 13.92 -2.70 -31.59
CA LEU A 20 13.72 -4.05 -31.06
C LEU A 20 13.12 -4.01 -29.64
N SER A 21 13.61 -3.13 -28.76
CA SER A 21 13.08 -2.93 -27.41
C SER A 21 11.62 -2.47 -27.44
N LEU A 22 11.26 -1.58 -28.37
CA LEU A 22 9.89 -1.06 -28.51
C LEU A 22 8.92 -2.15 -29.00
N ILE A 23 9.33 -2.96 -29.98
CA ILE A 23 8.52 -4.09 -30.47
C ILE A 23 8.29 -5.11 -29.35
N LEU A 24 9.37 -5.47 -28.64
CA LEU A 24 9.33 -6.48 -27.58
C LEU A 24 8.50 -5.99 -26.39
N GLY A 25 8.64 -4.72 -26.01
CA GLY A 25 7.81 -4.08 -25.00
C GLY A 25 6.34 -4.09 -25.35
N THR A 26 5.99 -3.76 -26.61
CA THR A 26 4.60 -3.82 -27.08
C THR A 26 4.03 -5.23 -26.95
N PHE A 27 4.80 -6.24 -27.34
CA PHE A 27 4.40 -7.65 -27.26
C PHE A 27 4.18 -8.10 -25.80
N VAL A 28 5.13 -7.79 -24.90
CA VAL A 28 5.06 -8.12 -23.48
C VAL A 28 3.84 -7.46 -22.82
N VAL A 29 3.57 -6.19 -23.13
CA VAL A 29 2.40 -5.48 -22.60
C VAL A 29 1.09 -6.14 -23.03
N ILE A 30 0.97 -6.55 -24.30
CA ILE A 30 -0.23 -7.22 -24.81
C ILE A 30 -0.43 -8.57 -24.10
N ILE A 31 0.61 -9.38 -23.97
CA ILE A 31 0.56 -10.67 -23.27
C ILE A 31 0.15 -10.46 -21.81
N THR A 32 0.78 -9.51 -21.13
CA THR A 32 0.53 -9.21 -19.72
C THR A 32 -0.94 -8.87 -19.51
N ILE A 33 -1.51 -7.98 -20.33
CA ILE A 33 -2.93 -7.60 -20.20
C ILE A 33 -3.85 -8.78 -20.52
N ARG A 34 -3.52 -9.62 -21.49
CA ARG A 34 -4.30 -10.83 -21.81
C ARG A 34 -4.31 -11.81 -20.64
N ILE A 35 -3.16 -12.07 -20.04
CA ILE A 35 -3.02 -12.93 -18.85
C ILE A 35 -3.81 -12.31 -17.68
N THR A 36 -3.59 -11.04 -17.38
CA THR A 36 -4.28 -10.36 -16.29
C THR A 36 -5.79 -10.39 -16.47
N ASN A 37 -6.33 -10.15 -17.67
CA ASN A 37 -7.77 -10.23 -17.92
C ASN A 37 -8.33 -11.66 -17.82
N LEU A 38 -7.49 -12.68 -18.01
CA LEU A 38 -7.88 -14.08 -17.83
C LEU A 38 -8.04 -14.42 -16.34
N PHE A 39 -7.15 -13.91 -15.49
CA PHE A 39 -7.17 -14.12 -14.04
C PHE A 39 -8.10 -13.16 -13.28
N PHE A 40 -8.22 -11.92 -13.74
CA PHE A 40 -8.96 -10.84 -13.08
C PHE A 40 -10.10 -10.34 -13.98
N LYS A 41 -11.19 -11.12 -14.07
CA LYS A 41 -12.41 -10.67 -14.73
C LYS A 41 -13.08 -9.56 -13.88
N ASN A 42 -13.27 -8.37 -14.48
CA ASN A 42 -14.15 -7.27 -14.02
C ASN A 42 -13.68 -6.28 -12.93
N THR A 43 -12.39 -6.10 -12.63
CA THR A 43 -11.94 -5.07 -11.65
C THR A 43 -11.14 -3.89 -12.24
N THR A 44 -11.06 -3.74 -13.55
CA THR A 44 -10.20 -2.75 -14.23
C THR A 44 -10.82 -1.37 -14.45
N TYR A 45 -11.59 -0.85 -13.48
CA TYR A 45 -11.88 0.58 -13.39
C TYR A 45 -11.11 1.16 -12.18
N GLY A 46 -10.15 2.05 -12.43
CA GLY A 46 -9.47 2.82 -11.37
C GLY A 46 -7.96 2.62 -11.24
N THR A 47 -7.31 1.72 -11.99
CA THR A 47 -5.89 1.35 -11.80
C THR A 47 -4.91 2.53 -11.84
N ILE A 48 -5.16 3.55 -12.66
CA ILE A 48 -4.29 4.74 -12.75
C ILE A 48 -4.49 5.66 -11.53
N GLN A 49 -5.73 5.89 -11.12
CA GLN A 49 -6.02 6.69 -9.91
C GLN A 49 -5.43 6.00 -8.69
N ILE A 50 -5.65 4.70 -8.53
CA ILE A 50 -5.07 3.89 -7.46
C ILE A 50 -3.54 4.05 -7.43
N LEU A 51 -2.88 4.03 -8.58
CA LEU A 51 -1.42 4.17 -8.64
C LEU A 51 -0.94 5.57 -8.25
N VAL A 52 -1.59 6.63 -8.75
CA VAL A 52 -1.25 8.02 -8.39
C VAL A 52 -1.50 8.26 -6.89
N TYR A 53 -2.61 7.78 -6.35
CA TYR A 53 -2.91 7.84 -4.92
C TYR A 53 -1.90 7.03 -4.10
N SER A 54 -1.52 5.83 -4.57
CA SER A 54 -0.51 5.00 -3.90
C SER A 54 0.86 5.70 -3.85
N LEU A 55 1.28 6.35 -4.93
CA LEU A 55 2.52 7.14 -4.96
C LEU A 55 2.46 8.35 -4.02
N GLY A 56 1.33 9.07 -3.99
CA GLY A 56 1.12 10.18 -3.05
C GLY A 56 1.15 9.70 -1.60
N SER A 57 0.52 8.56 -1.31
CA SER A 57 0.52 7.92 0.01
C SER A 57 1.93 7.51 0.43
N LEU A 58 2.72 6.89 -0.46
CA LEU A 58 4.13 6.55 -0.21
C LEU A 58 4.97 7.78 0.17
N LEU A 59 4.81 8.90 -0.55
CA LEU A 59 5.53 10.15 -0.22
C LEU A 59 5.10 10.72 1.13
N LYS A 60 3.81 10.68 1.45
CA LYS A 60 3.25 11.10 2.74
C LYS A 60 3.79 10.23 3.89
N MET A 61 3.92 8.92 3.67
CA MET A 61 4.53 8.00 4.62
C MET A 61 6.00 8.34 4.88
N TYR A 62 6.83 8.49 3.84
CA TYR A 62 8.24 8.87 4.00
C TYR A 62 8.42 10.18 4.78
N LYS A 63 7.59 11.19 4.47
CA LYS A 63 7.58 12.46 5.21
C LYS A 63 7.21 12.25 6.68
N ASN A 64 6.23 11.40 6.95
CA ASN A 64 5.77 11.13 8.30
C ASN A 64 6.71 10.19 9.08
N THR A 65 7.60 9.43 8.43
CA THR A 65 8.63 8.62 9.12
C THR A 65 9.55 9.48 9.98
N PHE A 66 9.81 10.72 9.59
CA PHE A 66 10.57 11.66 10.42
C PHE A 66 9.86 11.98 11.76
N SER A 67 8.54 11.83 11.84
CA SER A 67 7.79 11.97 13.10
C SER A 67 8.07 10.83 14.10
N PHE A 68 8.67 9.73 13.64
CA PHE A 68 9.09 8.61 14.48
C PHE A 68 10.47 8.85 15.12
N LEU A 69 11.36 9.64 14.51
CA LEU A 69 12.71 9.89 15.03
C LEU A 69 12.74 10.33 16.51
N PRO A 70 11.88 11.28 16.96
CA PRO A 70 11.86 11.68 18.36
C PRO A 70 11.56 10.53 19.32
N LEU A 71 10.77 9.54 18.90
CA LEU A 71 10.41 8.37 19.72
C LEU A 71 11.56 7.35 19.84
N ILE A 72 12.60 7.46 19.01
CA ILE A 72 13.83 6.66 19.16
C ILE A 72 14.66 7.22 20.34
N LEU A 73 14.67 8.54 20.50
CA LEU A 73 15.52 9.23 21.48
C LEU A 73 14.80 9.52 22.81
N LEU A 74 13.47 9.65 22.80
CA LEU A 74 12.66 10.02 23.96
C LEU A 74 11.93 8.80 24.56
N LYS A 75 11.36 9.00 25.76
CA LYS A 75 10.53 7.99 26.43
C LYS A 75 9.35 7.62 25.55
N ARG A 76 9.16 6.32 25.35
CA ARG A 76 8.12 5.75 24.49
C ARG A 76 7.26 4.77 25.26
N TYR A 77 6.02 4.64 24.81
CA TYR A 77 5.04 3.67 25.27
C TYR A 77 4.59 2.83 24.08
N SER A 78 4.24 1.59 24.38
CA SER A 78 3.85 0.59 23.38
C SER A 78 2.52 0.02 23.79
N GLY A 79 1.61 -0.10 22.83
CA GLY A 79 0.27 -0.61 23.05
C GLY A 79 -0.17 -1.49 21.90
N LEU A 80 -1.09 -2.40 22.23
CA LEU A 80 -1.79 -3.22 21.26
C LEU A 80 -3.21 -2.70 21.11
N SER A 81 -3.67 -2.63 19.87
CA SER A 81 -5.00 -2.20 19.50
C SER A 81 -5.58 -3.16 18.47
N HIS A 82 -6.91 -3.27 18.42
CA HIS A 82 -7.62 -4.20 17.55
C HIS A 82 -8.43 -3.42 16.53
N ILE A 83 -8.30 -3.78 15.26
CA ILE A 83 -9.08 -3.19 14.16
C ILE A 83 -9.98 -4.25 13.57
N ASP A 84 -11.29 -4.02 13.61
CA ASP A 84 -12.28 -4.90 13.01
C ASP A 84 -12.24 -4.78 11.47
N VAL A 85 -12.04 -5.92 10.80
CA VAL A 85 -12.03 -6.07 9.33
C VAL A 85 -13.13 -7.02 8.84
N LYS A 86 -14.20 -7.18 9.62
CA LYS A 86 -15.34 -8.04 9.28
C LYS A 86 -15.98 -7.63 7.95
N GLY A 87 -16.23 -8.63 7.10
CA GLY A 87 -16.85 -8.43 5.79
C GLY A 87 -15.90 -7.91 4.70
N LYS A 88 -14.59 -7.87 4.96
CA LYS A 88 -13.56 -7.57 3.97
C LYS A 88 -13.03 -8.84 3.31
N SER A 89 -12.77 -8.77 2.02
CA SER A 89 -12.07 -9.84 1.28
C SER A 89 -10.61 -9.95 1.72
N ASP A 90 -9.97 -11.10 1.50
CA ASP A 90 -8.55 -11.31 1.85
C ASP A 90 -7.63 -10.26 1.23
N PHE A 91 -7.95 -9.83 0.00
CA PHE A 91 -7.21 -8.76 -0.67
C PHE A 91 -7.38 -7.41 0.04
N GLU A 92 -8.61 -7.06 0.44
CA GLU A 92 -8.86 -5.83 1.21
C GLU A 92 -8.20 -5.88 2.58
N LYS A 93 -8.26 -7.02 3.29
CA LYS A 93 -7.59 -7.21 4.58
C LYS A 93 -6.08 -7.03 4.46
N ALA A 94 -5.46 -7.63 3.45
CA ALA A 94 -4.04 -7.47 3.17
C ALA A 94 -3.68 -6.01 2.82
N ALA A 95 -4.51 -5.33 2.02
CA ALA A 95 -4.31 -3.92 1.71
C ALA A 95 -4.39 -3.03 2.96
N ILE A 96 -5.40 -3.24 3.82
CA ILE A 96 -5.56 -2.53 5.10
C ILE A 96 -4.35 -2.79 6.00
N ALA A 97 -3.94 -4.05 6.15
CA ALA A 97 -2.80 -4.42 7.01
C ALA A 97 -1.49 -3.77 6.55
N ASN A 98 -1.26 -3.73 5.24
CA ASN A 98 -0.12 -3.06 4.65
C ASN A 98 -0.19 -1.55 4.89
N SER A 99 -1.33 -0.90 4.64
CA SER A 99 -1.49 0.53 4.91
C SER A 99 -1.20 0.89 6.36
N ILE A 100 -1.72 0.12 7.34
CA ILE A 100 -1.45 0.34 8.77
C ILE A 100 0.05 0.18 9.09
N SER A 101 0.69 -0.85 8.56
CA SER A 101 2.12 -1.12 8.84
C SER A 101 3.04 -0.08 8.20
N LEU A 102 2.55 0.57 7.15
CA LEU A 102 3.22 1.63 6.42
C LEU A 102 2.96 3.02 7.03
N THR A 103 1.87 3.19 7.79
CA THR A 103 1.66 4.38 8.62
C THR A 103 2.71 4.41 9.74
N PRO A 104 3.40 5.55 9.96
CA PRO A 104 4.44 5.63 10.97
C PRO A 104 3.91 5.37 12.37
N LYS A 105 4.74 4.73 13.21
CA LYS A 105 4.44 4.35 14.60
C LYS A 105 3.50 3.15 14.75
N THR A 106 3.05 2.52 13.67
CA THR A 106 2.18 1.34 13.73
C THR A 106 2.77 0.14 12.99
N LEU A 107 2.37 -1.06 13.41
CA LEU A 107 2.74 -2.32 12.79
C LEU A 107 1.63 -3.34 13.02
N VAL A 108 1.15 -3.99 11.97
CA VAL A 108 0.23 -5.13 12.13
C VAL A 108 1.03 -6.37 12.47
N LEU A 109 0.64 -7.07 13.54
CA LEU A 109 1.33 -8.26 14.04
C LEU A 109 0.70 -9.54 13.49
N TYR A 110 -0.62 -9.66 13.58
CA TYR A 110 -1.36 -10.82 13.11
C TYR A 110 -2.85 -10.51 12.91
N GLU A 111 -3.54 -11.40 12.19
CA GLU A 111 -4.99 -11.42 12.03
C GLU A 111 -5.57 -12.55 12.90
N GLU A 112 -6.62 -12.25 13.66
CA GLU A 112 -7.38 -13.23 14.45
C GLU A 112 -8.87 -12.84 14.47
N ASP A 113 -9.75 -13.79 14.18
CA ASP A 113 -11.22 -13.62 14.23
C ASP A 113 -11.74 -12.34 13.53
N ASP A 114 -11.35 -12.12 12.28
CA ASP A 114 -11.68 -10.91 11.50
C ASP A 114 -11.22 -9.60 12.17
N LYS A 115 -10.17 -9.65 12.99
CA LYS A 115 -9.51 -8.48 13.58
C LYS A 115 -8.03 -8.46 13.25
N LEU A 116 -7.53 -7.29 12.89
CA LEU A 116 -6.11 -7.02 12.78
C LEU A 116 -5.59 -6.53 14.13
N ILE A 117 -4.53 -7.17 14.61
CA ILE A 117 -3.86 -6.77 15.85
C ILE A 117 -2.69 -5.88 15.50
N VAL A 118 -2.77 -4.65 16.00
CA VAL A 118 -1.87 -3.57 15.65
C VAL A 118 -1.06 -3.17 16.87
N HIS A 119 0.25 -3.22 16.73
CA HIS A 119 1.18 -2.61 17.65
C HIS A 119 1.38 -1.15 17.31
N LYS A 120 1.25 -0.27 18.30
CA LYS A 120 1.42 1.18 18.17
C LYS A 120 2.40 1.71 19.19
N VAL A 121 3.21 2.67 18.76
CA VAL A 121 4.17 3.39 19.61
C VAL A 121 3.75 4.85 19.75
N SER A 122 3.70 5.38 20.97
CA SER A 122 3.47 6.82 21.19
C SER A 122 4.32 7.35 22.35
N SER A 123 4.43 8.68 22.41
CA SER A 123 4.96 9.41 23.56
C SER A 123 3.98 9.47 24.74
N ASN A 124 2.70 9.15 24.51
CA ASN A 124 1.65 9.08 25.54
C ASN A 124 1.13 7.63 25.69
N PRO A 125 1.04 7.08 26.92
CA PRO A 125 0.49 5.74 27.14
C PRO A 125 -0.96 5.57 26.67
N GLU A 126 -1.83 6.57 26.83
CA GLU A 126 -3.23 6.45 26.40
C GLU A 126 -3.34 6.33 24.88
N GLU A 127 -2.59 7.16 24.14
CA GLU A 127 -2.57 7.13 22.68
C GLU A 127 -2.01 5.83 22.10
N ALA A 128 -1.15 5.13 22.83
CA ALA A 128 -0.59 3.85 22.40
C ALA A 128 -1.64 2.74 22.33
N HIS A 129 -2.76 2.87 23.06
CA HIS A 129 -3.86 1.90 23.09
C HIS A 129 -5.09 2.32 22.25
N ILE A 130 -5.13 3.57 21.77
CA ILE A 130 -6.27 4.10 20.98
C ILE A 130 -6.16 3.70 19.50
N VAL A 131 -7.28 3.19 18.96
CA VAL A 131 -7.46 2.60 17.62
C VAL A 131 -7.68 3.66 16.51
N ASP A 132 -7.92 4.92 16.85
CA ASP A 132 -8.59 5.88 15.97
C ASP A 132 -8.02 6.00 14.54
N ASN A 133 -8.81 5.48 13.59
CA ASN A 133 -8.81 5.76 12.14
C ASN A 133 -7.45 5.87 11.44
N VAL A 134 -6.41 5.20 11.96
CA VAL A 134 -5.01 5.36 11.53
C VAL A 134 -4.80 5.20 10.02
N TRP A 135 -5.65 4.40 9.37
CA TRP A 135 -5.54 4.05 7.95
C TRP A 135 -6.65 4.60 7.05
N LYS A 136 -7.76 5.11 7.60
CA LYS A 136 -8.93 5.44 6.78
C LYS A 136 -8.66 6.57 5.79
N ASP A 137 -7.79 7.50 6.16
CA ASP A 137 -7.38 8.61 5.30
C ASP A 137 -6.36 8.20 4.22
N ASP A 138 -5.84 6.97 4.30
CA ASP A 138 -4.81 6.44 3.39
C ASP A 138 -5.38 5.40 2.39
N ILE A 139 -6.67 5.03 2.49
CA ILE A 139 -7.36 4.03 1.61
C ILE A 139 -8.48 4.67 0.74
N ILE A 140 -8.42 5.98 0.48
CA ILE A 140 -9.37 6.67 -0.43
C ILE A 140 -8.72 6.93 -1.78
#